data_AF-A0A949B5J6-F1
#
_entry.id   AF-A0A949B5J6-F1
#
_cell.length_a   1.000
_cell.length_b   1.000
_cell.length_c   1.000
_cell.angle_alpha   90.00
_cell.angle_beta   90.00
_cell.angle_gamma   90.00
#
_symmetry.space_group_name_H-M   'P 1'
#
loop_
_entity.id
_entity.type
_entity.pdbx_description
1 polymer ?
#
loop_
_entity_poly.entity_id
_entity_poly.type
_entity_poly.pdbx_seq_one_letter_code
_entity_poly.pdbx_strand_id
1 'polypeptide(L)'
;GQVLQHIGCPHAARERMAEIGYPVSLAGKNGQTVRLPLKGCSFCDVAVDKGFYGALDMETVVSQIHCLPELTDGRKIPFELINENPLPGLPRLLNEIKGRGIRPSQINLILRADWFVTGEKYLRQALGLAQNMGVYILLSSVGLESFDDGILRNLNKGLNVDANLSAVRLMRQLKEDFPKEWGYARADGAIHGFIHPTPWDTQVISANTQKTFGAYALPADILPAHSTPLIIHHASGLGDWIREVEKREKVRYKRYGSVIGWWQEGE
;
A
#
# COMPACT_ATOMS: atom_id res chain seq x y z
N GLY A 1 12.07 12.30 -7.96
CA GLY A 1 13.07 11.98 -6.93
C GLY A 1 12.41 11.27 -5.76
N GLN A 2 13.17 10.94 -4.71
CA GLN A 2 12.63 10.38 -3.47
C GLN A 2 13.16 11.21 -2.29
N VAL A 3 12.30 11.46 -1.31
CA VAL A 3 12.62 12.17 -0.07
C VAL A 3 12.28 11.26 1.08
N LEU A 4 13.29 10.85 1.84
CA LEU A 4 13.12 9.95 2.96
C LEU A 4 12.61 10.71 4.17
N GLN A 5 11.45 10.31 4.70
CA GLN A 5 10.95 10.80 5.99
C GLN A 5 10.95 9.69 7.03
N HIS A 6 10.46 8.51 6.69
CA HIS A 6 10.48 7.34 7.57
C HIS A 6 11.18 6.15 6.91
N ILE A 7 11.89 5.37 7.72
CA ILE A 7 12.45 4.07 7.37
C ILE A 7 11.54 2.99 7.95
N GLY A 8 11.23 1.98 7.12
CA GLY A 8 10.39 0.86 7.52
C GLY A 8 8.92 1.24 7.67
N CYS A 9 8.16 0.33 8.29
CA CYS A 9 6.71 0.44 8.43
C CYS A 9 6.29 0.34 9.91
N PRO A 10 5.48 1.27 10.46
CA PRO A 10 4.95 1.15 11.82
C PRO A 10 4.16 -0.14 12.07
N HIS A 11 3.47 -0.67 11.05
CA HIS A 11 2.74 -1.94 11.13
C HIS A 11 3.70 -3.13 11.22
N ALA A 12 4.87 -3.04 10.57
CA ALA A 12 5.95 -4.04 10.64
C ALA A 12 6.70 -4.05 11.98
N ALA A 13 6.61 -2.99 12.78
CA ALA A 13 7.25 -2.95 14.10
C ALA A 13 6.52 -3.79 15.17
N ARG A 14 5.31 -4.28 14.88
CA ARG A 14 4.47 -5.02 15.84
C ARG A 14 4.37 -6.48 15.44
N GLU A 15 4.69 -7.35 16.39
CA GLU A 15 4.47 -8.80 16.23
C GLU A 15 3.07 -9.19 16.69
N ARG A 16 2.39 -10.04 15.93
CA ARG A 16 1.13 -10.66 16.32
C ARG A 16 1.04 -12.09 15.83
N MET A 17 0.38 -12.94 16.60
CA MET A 17 -0.04 -14.25 16.09
C MET A 17 -1.15 -14.06 15.07
N ALA A 18 -1.01 -14.66 13.90
CA ALA A 18 -2.01 -14.67 12.87
C ALA A 18 -2.32 -16.10 12.43
N GLU A 19 -3.52 -16.30 11.91
CA GLU A 19 -3.96 -17.53 11.29
C GLU A 19 -4.14 -17.28 9.80
N ILE A 20 -3.35 -17.97 8.98
CA ILE A 20 -3.40 -17.88 7.52
C ILE A 20 -3.99 -19.18 6.97
N GLY A 21 -5.04 -19.05 6.15
CA GLY A 21 -5.70 -20.19 5.53
C GLY A 21 -4.79 -20.97 4.58
N TYR A 22 -5.05 -22.26 4.41
CA TYR A 22 -4.39 -23.09 3.41
C TYR A 22 -4.73 -22.64 1.98
N PRO A 23 -3.86 -22.90 0.98
CA PRO A 23 -4.20 -22.71 -0.42
C PRO A 23 -5.42 -23.55 -0.82
N VAL A 24 -6.29 -22.99 -1.68
CA VAL A 24 -7.48 -23.71 -2.19
C VAL A 24 -7.11 -24.88 -3.11
N SER A 25 -5.88 -24.91 -3.63
CA SER A 25 -5.37 -26.02 -4.45
C SER A 25 -5.14 -27.30 -3.64
N LEU A 26 -5.11 -27.24 -2.30
CA LEU A 26 -4.99 -28.42 -1.45
C LEU A 26 -6.37 -29.06 -1.20
N ALA A 27 -6.70 -30.04 -2.02
CA ALA A 27 -7.97 -30.77 -1.97
C ALA A 27 -8.27 -31.33 -0.57
N GLY A 28 -9.49 -31.10 -0.07
CA GLY A 28 -9.96 -31.60 1.22
C GLY A 28 -9.40 -30.87 2.45
N LYS A 29 -8.62 -29.80 2.26
CA LYS A 29 -8.02 -28.99 3.35
C LYS A 29 -8.65 -27.59 3.49
N ASN A 30 -9.76 -27.35 2.80
CA ASN A 30 -10.50 -26.09 2.86
C ASN A 30 -10.87 -25.75 4.30
N GLY A 31 -10.55 -24.52 4.72
CA GLY A 31 -10.83 -24.02 6.07
C GLY A 31 -9.74 -24.34 7.11
N GLN A 32 -8.70 -25.11 6.76
CA GLN A 32 -7.54 -25.26 7.65
C GLN A 32 -6.66 -24.01 7.64
N THR A 33 -5.99 -23.76 8.77
CA THR A 33 -5.12 -22.60 8.95
C THR A 33 -3.77 -23.01 9.52
N VAL A 34 -2.76 -22.20 9.21
CA VAL A 34 -1.46 -22.23 9.90
C VAL A 34 -1.41 -21.02 10.82
N ARG A 35 -1.09 -21.26 12.08
CA ARG A 35 -0.88 -20.22 13.08
C ARG A 35 0.62 -19.91 13.19
N LEU A 36 1.00 -18.67 12.94
CA LEU A 36 2.39 -18.21 12.97
C LEU A 36 2.52 -16.77 13.48
N PRO A 37 3.65 -16.39 14.10
CA PRO A 37 3.94 -15.01 14.43
C PRO A 37 4.23 -14.23 13.13
N LEU A 38 3.65 -13.03 13.02
CA LEU A 38 3.84 -12.13 11.89
C LEU A 38 4.18 -10.72 12.36
N LYS A 39 5.03 -10.04 11.58
CA LYS A 39 5.32 -8.62 11.71
C LYS A 39 4.86 -7.89 10.45
N GLY A 40 3.88 -7.00 10.57
CA GLY A 40 3.32 -6.28 9.42
C GLY A 40 2.45 -7.14 8.51
N CYS A 41 2.31 -6.73 7.24
CA CYS A 41 1.56 -7.50 6.25
C CYS A 41 2.28 -8.83 5.94
N SER A 42 1.54 -9.93 5.77
CA SER A 42 2.14 -11.27 5.66
C SER A 42 3.02 -11.44 4.41
N PHE A 43 2.72 -10.71 3.34
CA PHE A 43 3.43 -10.75 2.07
C PHE A 43 4.63 -9.79 2.00
N CYS A 44 4.74 -8.87 2.95
CA CYS A 44 5.75 -7.82 2.93
C CYS A 44 7.05 -8.32 3.59
N ASP A 45 8.19 -7.96 3.01
CA ASP A 45 9.52 -8.26 3.53
C ASP A 45 10.13 -7.12 4.34
N VAL A 46 9.49 -5.94 4.39
CA VAL A 46 9.98 -4.74 5.10
C VAL A 46 10.36 -5.03 6.56
N ALA A 47 9.61 -5.87 7.26
CA ALA A 47 9.94 -6.23 8.65
C ALA A 47 11.30 -6.94 8.78
N VAL A 48 11.65 -7.76 7.78
CA VAL A 48 12.90 -8.53 7.74
C VAL A 48 14.02 -7.72 7.09
N ASP A 49 13.72 -7.02 5.99
CA ASP A 49 14.69 -6.22 5.21
C ASP A 49 15.12 -4.96 5.97
N LYS A 50 14.16 -4.20 6.52
CA LYS A 50 14.47 -2.95 7.24
C LYS A 50 14.74 -3.18 8.72
N GLY A 51 14.12 -4.18 9.34
CA GLY A 51 14.38 -4.59 10.73
C GLY A 51 13.93 -3.61 11.82
N PHE A 52 13.65 -2.34 11.49
CA PHE A 52 13.20 -1.32 12.43
C PHE A 52 12.32 -0.26 11.75
N TYR A 53 11.63 0.54 12.57
CA TYR A 53 10.92 1.74 12.15
C TYR A 53 11.63 2.97 12.75
N GLY A 54 11.92 3.97 11.91
CA GLY A 54 12.59 5.20 12.33
C GLY A 54 12.10 6.41 11.55
N ALA A 55 12.19 7.59 12.16
CA ALA A 55 11.82 8.86 11.55
C ALA A 55 13.03 9.80 11.50
N LEU A 56 13.22 10.47 10.38
CA LEU A 56 14.19 11.56 10.26
C LEU A 56 13.58 12.84 10.83
N ASP A 57 14.43 13.72 11.36
CA ASP A 57 13.98 15.04 11.78
C ASP A 57 13.53 15.91 10.59
N MET A 58 12.75 16.94 10.90
CA MET A 58 12.17 17.81 9.87
C MET A 58 13.26 18.56 9.07
N GLU A 59 14.36 18.95 9.71
CA GLU A 59 15.46 19.66 9.06
C GLU A 59 16.08 18.80 7.95
N THR A 60 16.35 17.53 8.25
CA THR A 60 16.90 16.55 7.32
C THR A 60 15.94 16.30 6.16
N VAL A 61 14.64 16.20 6.41
CA VAL A 61 13.62 16.05 5.35
C VAL A 61 13.60 17.28 4.44
N VAL A 62 13.58 18.48 5.01
CA VAL A 62 13.53 19.73 4.24
C VAL A 62 14.82 19.96 3.45
N SER A 63 15.98 19.62 4.02
CA SER A 63 17.28 19.68 3.32
C SER A 63 17.29 18.77 2.08
N GLN A 64 16.74 17.55 2.17
CA GLN A 64 16.61 16.67 1.00
C GLN A 64 15.76 17.31 -0.11
N ILE A 65 14.62 17.91 0.25
CA ILE A 65 13.74 18.59 -0.73
C ILE A 65 14.47 19.78 -1.37
N HIS A 66 15.22 20.56 -0.58
CA HIS A 66 15.98 21.69 -1.08
C HIS A 66 17.04 21.29 -2.12
N CYS A 67 17.68 20.13 -1.92
CA CYS A 67 18.68 19.59 -2.85
C CYS A 67 18.10 18.96 -4.11
N LEU A 68 16.77 18.85 -4.23
CA LEU A 68 16.17 18.35 -5.46
C LEU A 68 16.48 19.30 -6.64
N PRO A 69 16.66 18.75 -7.86
CA PRO A 69 16.76 19.55 -9.07
C PRO A 69 15.54 20.46 -9.26
N GLU A 70 15.76 21.55 -9.98
CA GLU A 70 14.71 22.49 -10.36
C GLU A 70 14.26 22.26 -11.80
N LEU A 71 12.98 22.50 -12.03
CA LEU A 71 12.36 22.63 -13.33
C LEU A 71 12.70 24.01 -13.92
N THR A 72 12.36 24.21 -15.19
CA THR A 72 12.60 25.48 -15.90
C THR A 72 11.86 26.69 -15.30
N ASP A 73 10.77 26.46 -14.56
CA ASP A 73 10.04 27.50 -13.82
C ASP A 73 10.60 27.77 -12.39
N GLY A 74 11.71 27.10 -12.04
CA GLY A 74 12.38 27.18 -10.75
C GLY A 74 11.65 26.48 -9.61
N ARG A 75 10.67 25.61 -9.89
CA ARG A 75 10.09 24.70 -8.88
C ARG A 75 10.92 23.42 -8.78
N LYS A 76 10.96 22.80 -7.59
CA LYS A 76 11.58 21.48 -7.41
C LYS A 76 10.81 20.42 -8.19
N ILE A 77 11.53 19.45 -8.76
CA ILE A 77 10.94 18.31 -9.48
C ILE A 77 9.96 17.52 -8.60
N PRO A 78 9.01 16.76 -9.19
CA PRO A 78 8.16 15.84 -8.45
C PRO A 78 8.98 14.83 -7.64
N PHE A 79 8.51 14.52 -6.43
CA PHE A 79 9.16 13.52 -5.58
C PHE A 79 8.17 12.69 -4.77
N GLU A 80 8.56 11.47 -4.46
CA GLU A 80 7.87 10.60 -3.51
C GLU A 80 8.36 10.86 -2.09
N LEU A 81 7.42 11.12 -1.20
CA LEU A 81 7.68 11.21 0.23
C LEU A 81 7.64 9.79 0.82
N ILE A 82 8.81 9.23 1.12
CA ILE A 82 8.94 7.87 1.66
C ILE A 82 8.51 7.90 3.13
N ASN A 83 7.22 7.62 3.32
CA ASN A 83 6.55 7.45 4.60
C ASN A 83 5.17 6.83 4.33
N GLU A 84 4.88 5.68 4.91
CA GLU A 84 3.56 5.03 4.74
C GLU A 84 2.41 5.75 5.47
N ASN A 85 2.71 6.60 6.46
CA ASN A 85 1.75 7.46 7.18
C ASN A 85 2.16 8.95 7.18
N PRO A 86 2.19 9.62 6.02
CA PRO A 86 2.65 11.00 5.88
C PRO A 86 1.65 12.03 6.38
N LEU A 87 0.35 11.71 6.41
CA LEU A 87 -0.71 12.70 6.58
C LEU A 87 -0.60 13.53 7.88
N PRO A 88 -0.34 12.95 9.07
CA PRO A 88 -0.22 13.76 10.29
C PRO A 88 0.89 14.82 10.25
N GLY A 89 1.99 14.54 9.54
CA GLY A 89 3.13 15.45 9.42
C GLY A 89 3.10 16.36 8.19
N LEU A 90 2.25 16.05 7.20
CA LEU A 90 2.25 16.71 5.90
C LEU A 90 1.94 18.22 5.97
N PRO A 91 0.94 18.71 6.73
CA PRO A 91 0.72 20.15 6.86
C PRO A 91 1.92 20.90 7.45
N ARG A 92 2.61 20.30 8.43
CA ARG A 92 3.81 20.88 9.02
C ARG A 92 4.93 20.96 7.98
N LEU A 93 5.17 19.87 7.23
CA LEU A 93 6.16 19.85 6.16
C LEU A 93 5.90 20.96 5.12
N LEU A 94 4.64 21.12 4.67
CA LEU A 94 4.27 22.17 3.72
C LEU A 94 4.52 23.59 4.26
N ASN A 95 4.27 23.84 5.54
CA ASN A 95 4.58 25.12 6.16
C ASN A 95 6.09 25.39 6.25
N GLU A 96 6.89 24.38 6.61
CA GLU A 96 8.35 24.48 6.70
C GLU A 96 8.99 24.80 5.34
N ILE A 97 8.60 24.07 4.28
CA ILE A 97 9.11 24.33 2.94
C ILE A 97 8.67 25.71 2.42
N LYS A 98 7.42 26.13 2.73
CA LYS A 98 6.92 27.47 2.41
C LYS A 98 7.72 28.55 3.11
N GLY A 99 8.00 28.40 4.41
CA GLY A 99 8.77 29.35 5.20
C GLY A 99 10.21 29.54 4.70
N ARG A 100 10.75 28.54 4.00
CA ARG A 100 12.09 28.58 3.38
C ARG A 100 12.06 28.95 1.89
N GLY A 101 10.90 29.31 1.34
CA GLY A 101 10.77 29.65 -0.08
C GLY A 101 11.02 28.48 -1.03
N ILE A 102 10.97 27.23 -0.55
CA ILE A 102 11.12 26.05 -1.39
C ILE A 102 9.78 25.79 -2.08
N ARG A 103 9.81 25.71 -3.41
CA ARG A 103 8.60 25.59 -4.25
C ARG A 103 8.57 24.22 -4.91
N PRO A 104 8.03 23.15 -4.30
CA PRO A 104 7.87 21.89 -5.00
C PRO A 104 6.79 21.99 -6.08
N SER A 105 6.94 21.24 -7.16
CA SER A 105 5.88 21.11 -8.17
C SER A 105 4.83 20.09 -7.74
N GLN A 106 5.27 18.95 -7.21
CA GLN A 106 4.39 17.84 -6.85
C GLN A 106 4.98 16.98 -5.72
N ILE A 107 4.11 16.47 -4.84
CA ILE A 107 4.43 15.51 -3.79
C ILE A 107 3.62 14.24 -4.02
N ASN A 108 4.31 13.12 -4.16
CA ASN A 108 3.75 11.79 -4.33
C ASN A 108 3.65 11.09 -2.98
N LEU A 109 2.46 10.57 -2.67
CA LEU A 109 2.17 9.88 -1.42
C LEU A 109 1.86 8.40 -1.67
N ILE A 110 2.39 7.54 -0.81
CA ILE A 110 2.05 6.12 -0.74
C ILE A 110 1.53 5.83 0.66
N LEU A 111 0.31 5.31 0.75
CA LEU A 111 -0.42 5.16 2.02
C LEU A 111 -1.03 3.78 2.18
N ARG A 112 -1.34 3.43 3.42
CA ARG A 112 -2.38 2.42 3.70
C ARG A 112 -3.77 3.05 3.68
N ALA A 113 -4.78 2.26 3.29
CA ALA A 113 -6.17 2.73 3.18
C ALA A 113 -6.75 3.22 4.51
N ASP A 114 -6.47 2.54 5.62
CA ASP A 114 -6.92 2.91 6.96
C ASP A 114 -6.31 4.24 7.44
N TRP A 115 -5.02 4.44 7.20
CA TRP A 115 -4.34 5.70 7.53
C TRP A 115 -4.76 6.86 6.62
N PHE A 116 -5.09 6.58 5.37
CA PHE A 116 -5.67 7.58 4.48
C PHE A 116 -7.02 8.09 5.00
N VAL A 117 -7.93 7.18 5.34
CA VAL A 117 -9.27 7.56 5.85
C VAL A 117 -9.16 8.28 7.20
N THR A 118 -8.40 7.73 8.16
CA THR A 118 -8.25 8.34 9.49
C THR A 118 -7.46 9.66 9.47
N GLY A 119 -6.64 9.88 8.44
CA GLY A 119 -5.84 11.08 8.24
C GLY A 119 -6.54 12.20 7.46
N GLU A 120 -7.81 12.04 7.07
CA GLU A 120 -8.55 12.99 6.21
C GLU A 120 -8.39 14.45 6.64
N LYS A 121 -8.57 14.73 7.95
CA LYS A 121 -8.49 16.10 8.47
C LYS A 121 -7.14 16.78 8.16
N TYR A 122 -6.05 16.03 8.22
CA TYR A 122 -4.71 16.54 7.94
C TYR A 122 -4.49 16.69 6.44
N LEU A 123 -5.03 15.77 5.64
CA LEU A 123 -4.94 15.86 4.20
C LEU A 123 -5.69 17.07 3.66
N ARG A 124 -6.91 17.34 4.14
CA ARG A 124 -7.66 18.56 3.75
C ARG A 124 -6.90 19.84 4.11
N GLN A 125 -6.29 19.87 5.29
CA GLN A 125 -5.42 20.99 5.68
C GLN A 125 -4.22 21.12 4.74
N ALA A 126 -3.56 20.01 4.41
CA ALA A 126 -2.42 19.99 3.48
C ALA A 126 -2.82 20.44 2.07
N LEU A 127 -3.98 20.02 1.56
CA LEU A 127 -4.50 20.44 0.26
C LEU A 127 -4.80 21.95 0.22
N GLY A 128 -5.37 22.51 1.29
CA GLY A 128 -5.54 23.97 1.42
C GLY A 128 -4.21 24.73 1.41
N LEU A 129 -3.15 24.19 2.01
CA LEU A 129 -1.80 24.76 1.93
C LEU A 129 -1.21 24.62 0.52
N ALA A 130 -1.36 23.44 -0.09
CA ALA A 130 -0.87 23.12 -1.42
C ALA A 130 -1.48 24.05 -2.49
N GLN A 131 -2.78 24.35 -2.39
CA GLN A 131 -3.47 25.32 -3.25
C GLN A 131 -2.80 26.69 -3.21
N ASN A 132 -2.53 27.21 -2.02
CA ASN A 132 -1.86 28.51 -1.84
C ASN A 132 -0.41 28.52 -2.35
N MET A 133 0.21 27.35 -2.47
CA MET A 133 1.60 27.19 -2.90
C MET A 133 1.71 26.79 -4.38
N GLY A 134 0.60 26.45 -5.05
CA GLY A 134 0.62 25.88 -6.40
C GLY A 134 1.29 24.51 -6.48
N VAL A 135 1.14 23.70 -5.43
CA VAL A 135 1.70 22.35 -5.31
C VAL A 135 0.62 21.31 -5.62
N TYR A 136 0.95 20.31 -6.44
CA TYR A 136 0.09 19.17 -6.68
C TYR A 136 0.40 18.03 -5.70
N ILE A 137 -0.60 17.41 -5.10
CA ILE A 137 -0.46 16.22 -4.26
C ILE A 137 -1.07 15.04 -5.01
N LEU A 138 -0.23 14.07 -5.35
CA LEU A 138 -0.64 12.83 -5.98
C LEU A 138 -0.64 11.71 -4.95
N LEU A 139 -1.79 11.07 -4.76
CA LEU A 139 -1.87 9.77 -4.12
C LEU A 139 -1.40 8.69 -5.09
N SER A 140 -0.09 8.55 -5.22
CA SER A 140 0.51 7.64 -6.19
C SER A 140 0.16 6.19 -5.95
N SER A 141 0.00 5.78 -4.69
CA SER A 141 -0.46 4.43 -4.37
C SER A 141 -1.19 4.37 -3.03
N VAL A 142 -2.26 3.58 -2.99
CA VAL A 142 -2.82 3.05 -1.76
C VAL A 142 -2.76 1.56 -1.85
N GLY A 143 -2.18 0.92 -0.84
CA GLY A 143 -2.30 -0.52 -0.73
C GLY A 143 -3.75 -0.87 -0.36
N LEU A 144 -4.56 -1.31 -1.33
CA LEU A 144 -5.88 -1.89 -1.08
C LEU A 144 -5.76 -3.41 -0.94
N GLU A 145 -4.91 -4.01 -1.78
CA GLU A 145 -4.62 -5.43 -2.00
C GLU A 145 -5.79 -6.33 -2.38
N SER A 146 -6.95 -6.20 -1.74
CA SER A 146 -8.09 -7.06 -2.02
C SER A 146 -9.41 -6.39 -1.62
N PHE A 147 -10.50 -6.86 -2.23
CA PHE A 147 -11.87 -6.50 -1.90
C PHE A 147 -12.65 -7.73 -1.35
N ASP A 148 -11.92 -8.64 -0.69
CA ASP A 148 -12.45 -9.78 0.06
C ASP A 148 -11.83 -9.83 1.47
N ASP A 149 -12.67 -9.92 2.51
CA ASP A 149 -12.23 -9.91 3.92
C ASP A 149 -11.45 -11.17 4.32
N GLY A 150 -11.70 -12.30 3.66
CA GLY A 150 -10.93 -13.54 3.88
C GLY A 150 -9.50 -13.37 3.39
N ILE A 151 -9.33 -12.85 2.18
CA ILE A 151 -8.02 -12.55 1.60
C ILE A 151 -7.30 -11.47 2.43
N LEU A 152 -7.95 -10.36 2.77
CA LEU A 152 -7.34 -9.29 3.57
C LEU A 152 -6.84 -9.78 4.94
N ARG A 153 -7.55 -10.74 5.55
CA ARG A 153 -7.14 -11.41 6.78
C ARG A 153 -5.88 -12.24 6.57
N ASN A 154 -5.81 -13.05 5.51
CA ASN A 154 -4.62 -13.83 5.15
C ASN A 154 -3.41 -12.95 4.82
N LEU A 155 -3.64 -11.79 4.21
CA LEU A 155 -2.62 -10.76 3.94
C LEU A 155 -2.16 -10.02 5.22
N ASN A 156 -2.78 -10.29 6.37
CA ASN A 156 -2.47 -9.72 7.67
C ASN A 156 -2.45 -8.19 7.66
N LYS A 157 -3.29 -7.56 6.83
CA LYS A 157 -3.27 -6.10 6.65
C LYS A 157 -3.89 -5.36 7.83
N GLY A 158 -4.82 -6.01 8.54
CA GLY A 158 -5.54 -5.41 9.68
C GLY A 158 -6.62 -4.42 9.26
N LEU A 159 -7.12 -4.51 8.02
CA LEU A 159 -8.24 -3.74 7.50
C LEU A 159 -9.23 -4.68 6.78
N ASN A 160 -10.43 -4.18 6.53
CA ASN A 160 -11.52 -4.88 5.86
C ASN A 160 -11.91 -4.17 4.55
N VAL A 161 -12.83 -4.77 3.80
CA VAL A 161 -13.33 -4.22 2.53
C VAL A 161 -13.96 -2.85 2.73
N ASP A 162 -14.69 -2.64 3.83
CA ASP A 162 -15.32 -1.35 4.12
C ASP A 162 -14.29 -0.22 4.24
N ALA A 163 -13.14 -0.47 4.85
CA ALA A 163 -12.05 0.51 4.92
C ALA A 163 -11.51 0.86 3.53
N ASN A 164 -11.32 -0.13 2.67
CA ASN A 164 -10.90 0.09 1.27
C ASN A 164 -11.93 0.90 0.48
N LEU A 165 -13.22 0.57 0.61
CA LEU A 165 -14.29 1.30 -0.06
C LEU A 165 -14.49 2.72 0.50
N SER A 166 -14.20 2.93 1.78
CA SER A 166 -14.19 4.26 2.39
C SER A 166 -13.05 5.10 1.84
N ALA A 167 -11.86 4.52 1.67
CA ALA A 167 -10.74 5.17 1.00
C ALA A 167 -11.08 5.58 -0.44
N VAL A 168 -11.67 4.68 -1.23
CA VAL A 168 -12.10 5.00 -2.61
C VAL A 168 -13.10 6.16 -2.65
N ARG A 169 -14.08 6.17 -1.74
CA ARG A 169 -15.05 7.28 -1.64
C ARG A 169 -14.37 8.60 -1.31
N LEU A 170 -13.46 8.59 -0.32
CA LEU A 170 -12.71 9.78 0.07
C LEU A 170 -11.80 10.29 -1.06
N MET A 171 -11.13 9.41 -1.81
CA MET A 171 -10.33 9.79 -2.97
C MET A 171 -11.12 10.60 -4.00
N ARG A 172 -12.32 10.11 -4.34
CA ARG A 172 -13.24 10.74 -5.29
C ARG A 172 -13.76 12.08 -4.76
N GLN A 173 -14.20 12.11 -3.51
CA GLN A 173 -14.67 13.34 -2.87
C GLN A 173 -13.58 14.42 -2.83
N LEU A 174 -12.35 14.07 -2.48
CA LEU A 174 -11.24 15.03 -2.47
C LEU A 174 -10.90 15.55 -3.87
N LYS A 175 -11.15 14.77 -4.93
CA LYS A 175 -10.97 15.24 -6.31
C LYS A 175 -12.05 16.24 -6.71
N GLU A 176 -13.28 16.09 -6.22
CA GLU A 176 -14.34 17.09 -6.40
C GLU A 176 -14.01 18.37 -5.63
N ASP A 177 -13.54 18.23 -4.39
CA ASP A 177 -13.23 19.36 -3.50
C ASP A 177 -11.95 20.12 -3.92
N PHE A 178 -10.94 19.41 -4.44
CA PHE A 178 -9.62 19.94 -4.81
C PHE A 178 -9.17 19.48 -6.21
N PRO A 179 -9.90 19.87 -7.28
CA PRO A 179 -9.71 19.30 -8.61
C PRO A 179 -8.34 19.55 -9.24
N LYS A 180 -7.66 20.63 -8.83
CA LYS A 180 -6.37 21.07 -9.38
C LYS A 180 -5.18 20.63 -8.53
N GLU A 181 -5.38 20.40 -7.25
CA GLU A 181 -4.33 20.11 -6.27
C GLU A 181 -4.25 18.61 -5.93
N TRP A 182 -5.29 17.83 -6.23
CA TRP A 182 -5.36 16.42 -5.88
C TRP A 182 -5.36 15.49 -7.10
N GLY A 183 -4.60 14.42 -7.01
CA GLY A 183 -4.59 13.28 -7.92
C GLY A 183 -4.70 11.97 -7.19
N TYR A 184 -5.40 11.00 -7.77
CA TYR A 184 -5.46 9.63 -7.26
C TYR A 184 -5.77 8.61 -8.34
N ALA A 185 -6.30 9.03 -9.49
CA ALA A 185 -6.75 8.09 -10.50
C ALA A 185 -5.56 7.57 -11.32
N ARG A 186 -5.75 6.44 -12.00
CA ARG A 186 -4.80 5.96 -13.00
C ARG A 186 -4.45 7.02 -14.06
N ALA A 187 -5.41 7.85 -14.45
CA ALA A 187 -5.18 8.96 -15.39
C ALA A 187 -4.26 10.05 -14.83
N ASP A 188 -4.18 10.19 -13.50
CA ASP A 188 -3.23 11.08 -12.81
C ASP A 188 -1.85 10.42 -12.62
N GLY A 189 -1.68 9.16 -13.07
CA GLY A 189 -0.45 8.37 -12.90
C GLY A 189 -0.40 7.54 -11.63
N ALA A 190 -1.51 7.38 -10.90
CA ALA A 190 -1.57 6.54 -9.71
C ALA A 190 -1.67 5.04 -10.05
N ILE A 191 -1.08 4.21 -9.18
CA ILE A 191 -1.13 2.75 -9.26
C ILE A 191 -1.43 2.22 -7.85
N HIS A 192 -2.71 2.00 -7.56
CA HIS A 192 -3.13 1.45 -6.28
C HIS A 192 -2.92 -0.07 -6.24
N GLY A 193 -2.46 -0.57 -5.09
CA GLY A 193 -2.14 -1.98 -4.89
C GLY A 193 -3.39 -2.85 -4.95
N PHE A 194 -3.40 -3.83 -5.85
CA PHE A 194 -4.41 -4.88 -5.93
C PHE A 194 -3.71 -6.21 -6.30
N ILE A 195 -3.80 -7.18 -5.39
CA ILE A 195 -3.11 -8.47 -5.49
C ILE A 195 -4.13 -9.52 -5.94
N HIS A 196 -3.98 -9.97 -7.18
CA HIS A 196 -4.79 -11.04 -7.75
C HIS A 196 -4.09 -11.67 -8.97
N PRO A 197 -4.10 -12.99 -9.12
CA PRO A 197 -4.68 -14.00 -8.23
C PRO A 197 -3.86 -14.25 -6.95
N THR A 198 -4.52 -14.87 -5.98
CA THR A 198 -4.00 -15.31 -4.68
C THR A 198 -4.25 -16.83 -4.50
N PRO A 199 -3.51 -17.50 -3.61
CA PRO A 199 -3.72 -18.92 -3.30
C PRO A 199 -5.08 -19.24 -2.66
N TRP A 200 -5.86 -18.21 -2.31
CA TRP A 200 -7.14 -18.35 -1.62
C TRP A 200 -8.34 -18.01 -2.51
N ASP A 201 -8.10 -17.60 -3.75
CA ASP A 201 -9.17 -17.25 -4.68
C ASP A 201 -10.04 -18.48 -5.00
N THR A 202 -11.35 -18.34 -4.81
CA THR A 202 -12.36 -19.31 -5.25
C THR A 202 -13.27 -18.66 -6.27
N GLN A 203 -14.03 -19.45 -7.03
CA GLN A 203 -15.04 -18.90 -7.96
C GLN A 203 -16.04 -17.98 -7.25
N VAL A 204 -16.40 -18.30 -6.00
CA VAL A 204 -17.31 -17.48 -5.19
C VAL A 204 -16.68 -16.14 -4.81
N ILE A 205 -15.42 -16.15 -4.36
CA ILE A 205 -14.66 -14.93 -4.03
C ILE A 205 -14.50 -14.07 -5.28
N SER A 206 -14.12 -14.66 -6.41
CA SER A 206 -14.01 -13.95 -7.69
C SER A 206 -15.33 -13.32 -8.11
N ALA A 207 -16.45 -14.04 -8.02
CA ALA A 207 -17.77 -13.51 -8.36
C ALA A 207 -18.20 -12.35 -7.44
N ASN A 208 -17.96 -12.46 -6.14
CA ASN A 208 -18.27 -11.39 -5.17
C ASN A 208 -17.38 -10.16 -5.36
N THR A 209 -16.10 -10.38 -5.67
CA THR A 209 -15.15 -9.31 -5.99
C THR A 209 -15.61 -8.55 -7.24
N GLN A 210 -16.02 -9.26 -8.30
CA GLN A 210 -16.55 -8.64 -9.52
C GLN A 210 -17.85 -7.84 -9.28
N LYS A 211 -18.75 -8.33 -8.42
CA LYS A 211 -19.93 -7.56 -8.00
C LYS A 211 -19.52 -6.25 -7.33
N THR A 212 -18.53 -6.29 -6.43
CA THR A 212 -17.98 -5.10 -5.78
C THR A 212 -17.36 -4.14 -6.80
N PHE A 213 -16.63 -4.66 -7.79
CA PHE A 213 -16.01 -3.85 -8.83
C PHE A 213 -17.04 -3.08 -9.65
N GLY A 214 -18.12 -3.76 -10.05
CA GLY A 214 -19.23 -3.15 -10.77
C GLY A 214 -19.98 -2.11 -9.92
N ALA A 215 -20.32 -2.46 -8.67
CA ALA A 215 -21.09 -1.59 -7.78
C ALA A 215 -20.36 -0.27 -7.45
N TYR A 216 -19.03 -0.30 -7.38
CA TYR A 216 -18.21 0.88 -7.05
C TYR A 216 -17.44 1.45 -8.24
N ALA A 217 -17.67 0.95 -9.47
CA ALA A 217 -17.00 1.37 -10.70
C ALA A 217 -15.46 1.39 -10.58
N LEU A 218 -14.87 0.47 -9.82
CA LEU A 218 -13.43 0.47 -9.51
C LEU A 218 -12.50 0.39 -10.74
N PRO A 219 -12.85 -0.31 -11.84
CA PRO A 219 -12.01 -0.35 -13.05
C PRO A 219 -11.83 1.00 -13.77
N ALA A 220 -12.68 2.00 -13.47
CA ALA A 220 -12.63 3.29 -14.15
C ALA A 220 -11.37 4.08 -13.75
N ASP A 221 -11.06 4.11 -12.45
CA ASP A 221 -10.12 5.05 -11.83
C ASP A 221 -9.17 4.38 -10.82
N ILE A 222 -9.62 3.35 -10.09
CA ILE A 222 -8.89 2.73 -8.97
C ILE A 222 -8.02 1.55 -9.41
N LEU A 223 -8.60 0.58 -10.11
CA LEU A 223 -7.91 -0.69 -10.38
C LEU A 223 -6.85 -0.52 -11.48
N PRO A 224 -5.71 -1.20 -11.36
CA PRO A 224 -4.72 -1.25 -12.42
C PRO A 224 -5.29 -1.99 -13.65
N ALA A 225 -4.70 -1.75 -14.83
CA ALA A 225 -5.09 -2.44 -16.06
C ALA A 225 -4.85 -3.97 -15.97
N HIS A 226 -3.83 -4.37 -15.21
CA HIS A 226 -3.50 -5.75 -14.91
C HIS A 226 -3.22 -5.90 -13.42
N SER A 227 -3.78 -6.93 -12.79
CA SER A 227 -3.46 -7.25 -11.40
C SER A 227 -2.09 -7.92 -11.29
N THR A 228 -1.47 -7.77 -10.13
CA THR A 228 -0.24 -8.49 -9.80
C THR A 228 -0.60 -9.77 -9.06
N PRO A 229 -0.19 -10.97 -9.52
CA PRO A 229 -0.38 -12.18 -8.75
C PRO A 229 0.34 -12.07 -7.40
N LEU A 230 -0.16 -12.76 -6.37
CA LEU A 230 0.56 -12.84 -5.11
C LEU A 230 1.90 -13.55 -5.33
N ILE A 231 2.99 -12.83 -5.08
CA ILE A 231 4.36 -13.33 -5.10
C ILE A 231 4.78 -13.49 -3.65
N ILE A 232 5.22 -14.69 -3.26
CA ILE A 232 5.66 -14.97 -1.89
C ILE A 232 7.17 -14.80 -1.85
N HIS A 233 7.67 -13.81 -1.12
CA HIS A 233 9.10 -13.66 -0.90
C HIS A 233 9.57 -14.59 0.23
N HIS A 234 10.76 -15.18 0.09
CA HIS A 234 11.35 -16.04 1.11
C HIS A 234 11.51 -15.36 2.48
N ALA A 235 11.72 -14.04 2.48
CA ALA A 235 11.86 -13.21 3.68
C ALA A 235 10.55 -12.49 4.04
N SER A 236 9.42 -13.18 3.93
CA SER A 236 8.09 -12.69 4.33
C SER A 236 7.40 -13.71 5.24
N GLY A 237 6.37 -13.27 5.95
CA GLY A 237 5.54 -14.18 6.76
C GLY A 237 4.84 -15.25 5.92
N LEU A 238 4.49 -14.96 4.67
CA LEU A 238 3.99 -15.96 3.73
C LEU A 238 5.06 -16.98 3.35
N GLY A 239 6.33 -16.60 3.36
CA GLY A 239 7.45 -17.53 3.18
C GLY A 239 7.51 -18.57 4.30
N ASP A 240 7.24 -18.17 5.55
CA ASP A 240 7.16 -19.10 6.68
C ASP A 240 5.89 -19.96 6.63
N TRP A 241 4.77 -19.34 6.29
CA TRP A 241 3.49 -20.02 6.10
C TRP A 241 3.58 -21.16 5.08
N ILE A 242 4.11 -20.89 3.87
CA ILE A 242 4.14 -21.89 2.80
C ILE A 242 5.09 -23.05 3.15
N ARG A 243 6.21 -22.79 3.84
CA ARG A 243 7.11 -23.84 4.35
C ARG A 243 6.43 -24.73 5.39
N GLU A 244 5.59 -24.15 6.26
CA GLU A 244 4.85 -24.93 7.25
C GLU A 244 3.76 -25.79 6.59
N VAL A 245 3.10 -25.28 5.53
CA VAL A 245 2.19 -26.09 4.70
C VAL A 245 2.94 -27.26 4.05
N GLU A 246 4.09 -27.01 3.41
CA GLU A 246 4.92 -28.07 2.80
C GLU A 246 5.31 -29.15 3.83
N LYS A 247 5.69 -28.74 5.05
CA LYS A 247 6.08 -29.65 6.12
C LYS A 247 4.93 -30.55 6.58
N ARG A 248 3.72 -29.99 6.72
CA ARG A 248 2.52 -30.70 7.20
C ARG A 248 1.96 -31.64 6.14
N GLU A 249 1.86 -31.17 4.90
CA GLU A 249 1.17 -31.87 3.83
C GLU A 249 2.10 -32.68 2.92
N LYS A 250 3.43 -32.60 3.15
CA LYS A 250 4.46 -33.28 2.34
C LYS A 250 4.42 -32.92 0.85
N VAL A 251 4.03 -31.68 0.55
CA VAL A 251 4.03 -31.09 -0.79
C VAL A 251 5.25 -30.18 -0.99
N ARG A 252 5.50 -29.77 -2.23
CA ARG A 252 6.50 -28.76 -2.58
C ARG A 252 5.94 -27.77 -3.59
N TYR A 253 6.31 -26.50 -3.43
CA TYR A 253 5.93 -25.44 -4.36
C TYR A 253 7.13 -24.96 -5.21
N LYS A 254 6.87 -24.53 -6.45
CA LYS A 254 7.93 -24.07 -7.36
C LYS A 254 8.62 -22.83 -6.79
N ARG A 255 9.95 -22.74 -6.94
CA ARG A 255 10.78 -21.62 -6.46
C ARG A 255 11.53 -20.97 -7.60
N TYR A 256 11.66 -19.64 -7.55
CA TYR A 256 12.31 -18.81 -8.56
C TYR A 256 13.19 -17.78 -7.86
N GLY A 257 14.45 -18.13 -7.58
CA GLY A 257 15.36 -17.24 -6.84
C GLY A 257 14.85 -16.94 -5.44
N SER A 258 14.54 -15.67 -5.17
CA SER A 258 14.02 -15.22 -3.86
C SER A 258 12.51 -15.39 -3.69
N VAL A 259 11.83 -15.92 -4.71
CA VAL A 259 10.38 -16.08 -4.79
C VAL A 259 9.95 -17.54 -4.65
N ILE A 260 8.86 -17.75 -3.92
CA ILE A 260 8.10 -19.00 -3.86
C ILE A 260 6.79 -18.78 -4.62
N GLY A 261 6.56 -19.59 -5.66
CA GLY A 261 5.24 -19.70 -6.29
C GLY A 261 4.28 -20.46 -5.39
N TRP A 262 2.98 -20.24 -5.53
CA TRP A 262 1.96 -21.01 -4.80
C TRP A 262 1.30 -22.09 -5.66
N TRP A 263 1.91 -22.39 -6.82
CA TRP A 263 1.62 -23.53 -7.69
C TRP A 263 2.57 -24.68 -7.37
N GLN A 264 2.04 -25.92 -7.31
CA GLN A 264 2.79 -27.08 -6.85
C GLN A 264 3.83 -27.54 -7.89
N GLU A 265 4.91 -28.18 -7.45
CA GLU A 265 5.81 -28.90 -8.35
C GLU A 265 5.09 -30.13 -8.94
N GLY A 266 5.15 -30.30 -10.26
CA GLY A 266 4.52 -31.45 -10.94
C GLY A 266 3.10 -31.20 -11.49
N GLU A 267 2.55 -30.00 -11.28
CA GLU A 267 1.44 -29.43 -12.06
C GLU A 267 1.94 -28.66 -13.30
#